data_AF-A0A1V5GDX8-F1
#
_entry.id   AF-A0A1V5GDX8-F1
#
_cell.length_a   1.000
_cell.length_b   1.000
_cell.length_c   1.000
_cell.angle_alpha   90.00
_cell.angle_beta   90.00
_cell.angle_gamma   90.00
#
_symmetry.space_group_name_H-M   'P 1'
#
loop_
_entity.id
_entity.type
_entity.pdbx_description
1 polymer ?
#
loop_
_entity_poly.entity_id
_entity_poly.type
_entity_poly.pdbx_seq_one_letter_code
_entity_poly.pdbx_strand_id
1 'polypeptide(L)'
;MKKQIVQSILIALFGLFIFNSCGNKSDNTPPPKTKTQLLTQANWKFKSATIGGADATGQVQACQRDNVLTFLSNGNGSGDEGATKCNAGDPQTYTFTWNFASGETVIHTSSPLFTNGSTDFTLVSLTEAELVVQMLYTPPVGPAATVVITFIH
;
A
#
# COMPACT_ATOMS: atom_id res chain seq x y z
N MET A 1 63.62 -68.22 -25.44
CA MET A 1 62.68 -68.48 -26.55
C MET A 1 61.39 -67.72 -26.30
N LYS A 2 60.79 -67.18 -27.37
CA LYS A 2 59.49 -66.47 -27.49
C LYS A 2 59.50 -64.94 -27.24
N LYS A 3 59.65 -64.25 -28.37
CA LYS A 3 59.12 -62.91 -28.71
C LYS A 3 57.60 -62.85 -28.46
N GLN A 4 57.06 -61.66 -28.19
CA GLN A 4 56.02 -60.92 -28.95
C GLN A 4 55.64 -59.65 -28.13
N ILE A 5 56.03 -58.43 -28.55
CA ILE A 5 55.34 -57.50 -29.48
C ILE A 5 54.14 -56.81 -28.77
N VAL A 6 54.34 -55.58 -28.26
CA VAL A 6 53.84 -54.26 -28.77
C VAL A 6 52.32 -54.10 -28.65
N GLN A 7 51.84 -53.14 -27.85
CA GLN A 7 51.36 -51.82 -28.32
C GLN A 7 50.78 -50.96 -27.17
N SER A 8 51.22 -49.72 -27.10
CA SER A 8 50.77 -48.67 -26.18
C SER A 8 49.35 -48.19 -26.47
N ILE A 9 48.52 -47.93 -25.45
CA ILE A 9 47.51 -46.87 -25.47
C ILE A 9 47.55 -46.13 -24.13
N LEU A 10 47.90 -44.85 -24.24
CA LEU A 10 47.91 -43.80 -23.23
C LEU A 10 46.54 -43.11 -23.27
N ILE A 11 45.72 -43.15 -22.21
CA ILE A 11 44.56 -42.26 -22.08
C ILE A 11 44.48 -41.71 -20.65
N ALA A 12 44.35 -40.39 -20.62
CA ALA A 12 44.58 -39.50 -19.51
C ALA A 12 43.47 -39.49 -18.46
N LEU A 13 43.94 -39.17 -17.25
CA LEU A 13 43.22 -38.70 -16.08
C LEU A 13 42.43 -37.41 -16.41
N PHE A 14 41.12 -37.37 -16.16
CA PHE A 14 40.42 -36.12 -15.83
C PHE A 14 39.20 -36.44 -14.97
N GLY A 15 39.28 -36.06 -13.70
CA GLY A 15 38.18 -36.20 -12.74
C GLY A 15 37.09 -35.17 -13.03
N LEU A 16 35.84 -35.63 -13.12
CA LEU A 16 34.67 -34.76 -13.03
C LEU A 16 34.14 -34.80 -11.59
N PHE A 17 34.57 -33.82 -10.79
CA PHE A 17 33.85 -33.39 -9.61
C PHE A 17 32.62 -32.61 -10.06
N ILE A 18 31.43 -33.23 -9.96
CA ILE A 18 30.16 -32.53 -10.18
C ILE A 18 29.81 -31.81 -8.87
N PHE A 19 30.34 -30.60 -8.69
CA PHE A 19 29.80 -29.67 -7.71
C PHE A 19 28.41 -29.24 -8.19
N ASN A 20 27.36 -29.75 -7.55
CA ASN A 20 26.05 -29.10 -7.57
C ASN A 20 26.13 -27.81 -6.74
N SER A 21 26.75 -26.78 -7.31
CA SER A 21 26.55 -25.41 -6.87
C SER A 21 25.20 -24.97 -7.41
N CYS A 22 24.17 -25.08 -6.57
CA CYS A 22 22.93 -24.35 -6.79
C CYS A 22 23.30 -22.87 -6.72
N GLY A 23 23.56 -22.27 -7.88
CA GLY A 23 23.91 -20.87 -7.98
C GLY A 23 22.84 -20.03 -7.29
N ASN A 24 23.24 -19.35 -6.22
CA ASN A 24 22.50 -18.24 -5.66
C ASN A 24 22.30 -17.24 -6.80
N LYS A 25 21.13 -17.26 -7.44
CA LYS A 25 20.68 -16.14 -8.23
C LYS A 25 20.55 -15.01 -7.23
N SER A 26 21.48 -14.06 -7.27
CA SER A 26 21.27 -12.75 -6.68
C SER A 26 20.08 -12.16 -7.42
N ASP A 27 18.89 -12.38 -6.87
CA ASP A 27 17.68 -11.75 -7.35
C ASP A 27 17.89 -10.24 -7.26
N ASN A 28 18.14 -9.61 -8.41
CA ASN A 28 18.28 -8.16 -8.57
C ASN A 28 16.91 -7.45 -8.42
N THR A 29 15.97 -8.04 -7.70
CA THR A 29 14.68 -7.43 -7.42
C THR A 29 14.89 -6.43 -6.28
N PRO A 30 14.49 -5.16 -6.46
CA PRO A 30 14.46 -4.22 -5.35
C PRO A 30 13.65 -4.82 -4.18
N PRO A 31 14.06 -4.58 -2.93
CA PRO A 31 13.28 -5.05 -1.78
C PRO A 31 11.85 -4.49 -1.87
N PRO A 32 10.83 -5.25 -1.41
CA PRO A 32 9.46 -4.77 -1.36
C PRO A 32 9.36 -3.44 -0.62
N LYS A 33 8.54 -2.52 -1.13
CA LYS A 33 8.28 -1.23 -0.47
C LYS A 33 7.61 -1.45 0.90
N THR A 34 8.01 -0.65 1.88
CA THR A 34 7.35 -0.60 3.19
C THR A 34 5.98 0.07 3.07
N LYS A 35 5.11 -0.09 4.08
CA LYS A 35 3.80 0.59 4.10
C LYS A 35 3.93 2.10 4.09
N THR A 36 4.90 2.66 4.81
CA THR A 36 5.21 4.09 4.75
C THR A 36 5.61 4.50 3.33
N GLN A 37 6.50 3.76 2.67
CA GLN A 37 6.87 4.05 1.29
C GLN A 37 5.66 3.99 0.34
N LEU A 38 4.78 3.00 0.49
CA LEU A 38 3.56 2.89 -0.32
C LEU A 38 2.58 4.02 -0.05
N LEU A 39 2.33 4.39 1.22
CA LEU A 39 1.38 5.43 1.57
C LEU A 39 1.84 6.82 1.11
N THR A 40 3.16 7.08 1.15
CA THR A 40 3.70 8.42 0.89
C THR A 40 4.25 8.62 -0.52
N GLN A 41 4.18 7.63 -1.40
CA GLN A 41 4.68 7.76 -2.78
C GLN A 41 3.73 8.53 -3.71
N ALA A 42 2.47 8.69 -3.32
CA ALA A 42 1.43 9.21 -4.20
C ALA A 42 0.39 10.03 -3.44
N ASN A 43 -0.44 10.71 -4.23
CA ASN A 43 -1.64 11.39 -3.76
C ASN A 43 -2.84 10.46 -3.93
N TRP A 44 -3.70 10.40 -2.92
CA TRP A 44 -4.80 9.45 -2.86
C TRP A 44 -6.13 10.17 -3.11
N LYS A 45 -6.82 9.76 -4.17
CA LYS A 45 -8.15 10.27 -4.51
C LYS A 45 -9.22 9.25 -4.18
N PHE A 46 -10.32 9.70 -3.61
CA PHE A 46 -11.46 8.85 -3.32
C PHE A 46 -11.98 8.17 -4.60
N LYS A 47 -12.26 6.86 -4.52
CA LYS A 47 -12.85 6.06 -5.60
C LYS A 47 -14.24 5.56 -5.25
N SER A 48 -14.40 4.92 -4.09
CA SER A 48 -15.67 4.32 -3.68
C SER A 48 -15.76 4.11 -2.17
N ALA A 49 -16.99 3.93 -1.68
CA ALA A 49 -17.28 3.56 -0.30
C ALA A 49 -18.31 2.41 -0.26
N THR A 50 -18.19 1.51 0.71
CA THR A 50 -19.16 0.44 0.95
C THR A 50 -19.50 0.29 2.43
N ILE A 51 -20.72 -0.17 2.72
CA ILE A 51 -21.20 -0.53 4.06
C ILE A 51 -21.74 -1.95 3.99
N GLY A 52 -21.17 -2.87 4.77
CA GLY A 52 -21.56 -4.29 4.73
C GLY A 52 -21.40 -4.93 3.33
N GLY A 53 -20.52 -4.39 2.49
CA GLY A 53 -20.29 -4.84 1.11
C GLY A 53 -21.23 -4.23 0.06
N ALA A 54 -22.25 -3.46 0.46
CA ALA A 54 -23.11 -2.73 -0.47
C ALA A 54 -22.50 -1.36 -0.82
N ASP A 55 -22.68 -0.90 -2.06
CA ASP A 55 -22.21 0.42 -2.49
C ASP A 55 -22.90 1.55 -1.71
N ALA A 56 -22.08 2.42 -1.13
CA ALA A 56 -22.48 3.60 -0.38
C ALA A 56 -21.82 4.87 -0.94
N THR A 57 -21.22 4.80 -2.14
CA THR A 57 -20.49 5.90 -2.76
C THR A 57 -21.35 7.15 -2.96
N GLY A 58 -22.64 6.98 -3.24
CA GLY A 58 -23.59 8.10 -3.36
C GLY A 58 -23.96 8.79 -2.04
N GLN A 59 -23.63 8.17 -0.89
CA GLN A 59 -23.89 8.73 0.44
C GLN A 59 -22.74 9.62 0.92
N VAL A 60 -21.55 9.49 0.34
CA VAL A 60 -20.43 10.40 0.59
C VAL A 60 -20.72 11.71 -0.11
N GLN A 61 -20.57 12.84 0.61
CA GLN A 61 -20.84 14.16 0.07
C GLN A 61 -19.99 14.41 -1.19
N ALA A 62 -20.58 15.05 -2.20
CA ALA A 62 -19.90 15.27 -3.48
C ALA A 62 -18.54 15.97 -3.31
N CYS A 63 -18.49 16.97 -2.42
CA CYS A 63 -17.30 17.73 -2.03
C CYS A 63 -16.24 16.96 -1.22
N GLN A 64 -16.53 15.73 -0.78
CA GLN A 64 -15.53 14.87 -0.13
C GLN A 64 -14.95 13.86 -1.11
N ARG A 65 -15.64 13.63 -2.24
CA ARG A 65 -15.21 12.67 -3.26
C ARG A 65 -14.20 13.27 -4.24
N ASP A 66 -14.11 14.59 -4.32
CA ASP A 66 -13.08 15.30 -5.08
C ASP A 66 -11.82 15.61 -4.24
N ASN A 67 -11.87 15.40 -2.91
CA ASN A 67 -10.71 15.55 -2.05
C ASN A 67 -9.52 14.69 -2.51
N VAL A 68 -8.34 15.29 -2.46
CA VAL A 68 -7.06 14.61 -2.72
C VAL A 68 -6.21 14.66 -1.46
N LEU A 69 -5.80 13.49 -0.97
CA LEU A 69 -5.01 13.35 0.25
C LEU A 69 -3.54 13.11 -0.08
N THR A 70 -2.64 13.80 0.62
CA THR A 70 -1.20 13.59 0.52
C THR A 70 -0.66 13.23 1.90
N PHE A 71 0.10 12.14 1.98
CA PHE A 71 0.80 11.72 3.19
C PHE A 71 2.31 11.88 2.98
N LEU A 72 3.00 12.54 3.91
CA LEU A 72 4.44 12.73 3.88
C LEU A 72 5.12 11.83 4.90
N SER A 73 6.31 11.32 4.58
CA SER A 73 7.07 10.38 5.42
C SER A 73 7.53 10.93 6.77
N ASN A 74 7.41 12.25 6.98
CA ASN A 74 7.68 12.90 8.26
C ASN A 74 6.46 12.92 9.20
N GLY A 75 5.35 12.26 8.85
CA GLY A 75 4.13 12.22 9.65
C GLY A 75 3.20 13.43 9.44
N ASN A 76 3.51 14.32 8.50
CA ASN A 76 2.59 15.36 8.07
C ASN A 76 1.73 14.88 6.89
N GLY A 77 0.57 15.47 6.72
CA GLY A 77 -0.30 15.26 5.57
C GLY A 77 -1.13 16.50 5.25
N SER A 78 -1.77 16.46 4.09
CA SER A 78 -2.66 17.53 3.63
C SER A 78 -3.82 16.96 2.83
N GLY A 79 -4.95 17.66 2.85
CA GLY A 79 -6.05 17.45 1.94
C GLY A 79 -6.27 18.69 1.08
N ASP A 80 -6.50 18.50 -0.22
CA ASP A 80 -7.00 19.52 -1.15
C ASP A 80 -8.48 19.22 -1.40
N GLU A 81 -9.36 20.20 -1.21
CA GLU A 81 -10.83 20.05 -1.38
C GLU A 81 -11.28 19.94 -2.85
N GLY A 82 -10.36 19.99 -3.81
CA GLY A 82 -10.68 19.84 -5.22
C GLY A 82 -11.55 20.99 -5.74
N ALA A 83 -12.45 20.69 -6.67
CA ALA A 83 -13.22 21.73 -7.35
C ALA A 83 -14.41 22.24 -6.51
N THR A 84 -14.89 21.44 -5.57
CA THR A 84 -16.12 21.69 -4.82
C THR A 84 -15.85 21.57 -3.32
N LYS A 85 -15.60 22.70 -2.66
CA LYS A 85 -15.48 22.70 -1.19
C LYS A 85 -16.77 22.30 -0.51
N CYS A 86 -16.66 21.63 0.63
CA CYS A 86 -17.83 21.32 1.45
C CYS A 86 -18.38 22.56 2.16
N ASN A 87 -17.50 23.52 2.43
CA ASN A 87 -17.84 24.81 3.00
C ASN A 87 -17.05 25.91 2.28
N ALA A 88 -17.75 26.89 1.71
CA ALA A 88 -17.13 27.96 0.93
C ALA A 88 -16.18 28.86 1.76
N GLY A 89 -16.33 28.89 3.08
CA GLY A 89 -15.45 29.64 3.98
C GLY A 89 -14.12 28.95 4.28
N ASP A 90 -13.99 27.66 3.96
CA ASP A 90 -12.80 26.88 4.31
C ASP A 90 -11.65 27.17 3.32
N PRO A 91 -10.37 27.10 3.75
CA PRO A 91 -9.23 27.16 2.85
C PRO A 91 -9.26 26.03 1.81
N GLN A 92 -8.63 26.22 0.64
CA GLN A 92 -8.58 25.17 -0.39
C GLN A 92 -7.88 23.89 0.07
N THR A 93 -6.88 24.06 0.94
CA THR A 93 -6.09 22.97 1.48
C THR A 93 -6.08 23.05 2.99
N TYR A 94 -6.10 21.89 3.63
CA TYR A 94 -5.95 21.74 5.08
C TYR A 94 -4.82 20.78 5.40
N THR A 95 -4.24 20.92 6.59
CA THR A 95 -3.15 20.07 7.07
C THR A 95 -3.62 19.17 8.19
N PHE A 96 -2.98 18.01 8.31
CA PHE A 96 -3.15 17.08 9.41
C PHE A 96 -1.82 16.38 9.70
N THR A 97 -1.69 15.75 10.86
CA THR A 97 -0.61 14.79 11.12
C THR A 97 -1.15 13.37 11.05
N TRP A 98 -0.27 12.40 10.81
CA TRP A 98 -0.63 11.00 10.76
C TRP A 98 0.50 10.11 11.29
N ASN A 99 0.13 8.92 11.77
CA ASN A 99 1.07 7.86 12.08
C ASN A 99 0.42 6.49 11.87
N PHE A 100 1.27 5.48 11.63
CA PHE A 100 0.85 4.10 11.79
C PHE A 100 0.76 3.74 13.28
N ALA A 101 -0.33 3.07 13.67
CA ALA A 101 -0.59 2.53 14.99
C ALA A 101 -0.85 1.02 14.92
N SER A 102 -0.89 0.35 16.08
CA SER A 102 -1.24 -1.07 16.20
C SER A 102 -0.43 -1.99 15.28
N GLY A 103 0.90 -1.80 15.22
CA GLY A 103 1.76 -2.58 14.33
C GLY A 103 1.53 -2.29 12.83
N GLU A 104 1.28 -1.03 12.49
CA GLU A 104 0.98 -0.57 11.11
C GLU A 104 -0.30 -1.17 10.51
N THR A 105 -1.28 -1.48 11.35
CA THR A 105 -2.60 -1.94 10.91
C THR A 105 -3.65 -0.83 10.95
N VAL A 106 -3.34 0.30 11.60
CA VAL A 106 -4.21 1.48 11.68
C VAL A 106 -3.41 2.71 11.24
N ILE A 107 -4.01 3.55 10.41
CA ILE A 107 -3.55 4.92 10.16
C ILE A 107 -4.36 5.83 11.08
N HIS A 108 -3.69 6.51 12.00
CA HIS A 108 -4.28 7.52 12.86
C HIS A 108 -4.03 8.90 12.24
N THR A 109 -5.04 9.76 12.17
CA THR A 109 -4.92 11.16 11.76
C THR A 109 -5.27 12.12 12.89
N SER A 110 -4.70 13.33 12.90
CA SER A 110 -5.02 14.33 13.93
C SER A 110 -6.43 14.91 13.86
N SER A 111 -7.10 14.75 12.71
CA SER A 111 -8.45 15.24 12.44
C SER A 111 -9.21 14.28 11.51
N PRO A 112 -10.55 14.22 11.61
CA PRO A 112 -11.35 13.43 10.68
C PRO A 112 -11.15 13.90 9.23
N LEU A 113 -10.97 12.95 8.31
CA LEU A 113 -10.89 13.23 6.87
C LEU A 113 -12.26 13.20 6.17
N PHE A 114 -13.27 12.68 6.86
CA PHE A 114 -14.66 12.64 6.41
C PHE A 114 -15.56 13.15 7.54
N THR A 115 -16.64 13.84 7.16
CA THR A 115 -17.65 14.33 8.11
C THR A 115 -18.25 13.15 8.85
N ASN A 116 -18.24 13.23 10.18
CA ASN A 116 -18.70 12.16 11.09
C ASN A 116 -17.90 10.84 11.01
N GLY A 117 -16.77 10.82 10.31
CA GLY A 117 -15.83 9.71 10.31
C GLY A 117 -14.89 9.75 11.52
N SER A 118 -14.35 8.58 11.89
CA SER A 118 -13.27 8.49 12.87
C SER A 118 -11.95 9.04 12.33
N THR A 119 -11.02 9.29 13.23
CA THR A 119 -9.60 9.59 12.92
C THR A 119 -8.75 8.34 12.72
N ASP A 120 -9.28 7.18 13.10
CA ASP A 120 -8.62 5.89 12.92
C ASP A 120 -9.15 5.20 11.68
N PHE A 121 -8.22 4.81 10.82
CA PHE A 121 -8.46 4.08 9.57
C PHE A 121 -7.74 2.73 9.64
N THR A 122 -8.49 1.66 9.82
CA THR A 122 -7.94 0.30 9.78
C THR A 122 -7.54 -0.04 8.34
N LEU A 123 -6.30 -0.46 8.14
CA LEU A 123 -5.76 -0.78 6.83
C LEU A 123 -6.32 -2.14 6.37
N VAL A 124 -7.05 -2.14 5.25
CA VAL A 124 -7.53 -3.37 4.60
C VAL A 124 -6.51 -3.84 3.57
N SER A 125 -6.06 -2.94 2.70
CA SER A 125 -4.96 -3.19 1.77
C SER A 125 -4.25 -1.89 1.39
N LEU A 126 -2.98 -2.00 1.03
CA LEU A 126 -2.18 -0.90 0.51
C LEU A 126 -1.22 -1.43 -0.53
N THR A 127 -1.35 -0.94 -1.76
CA THR A 127 -0.54 -1.32 -2.92
C THR A 127 0.01 -0.05 -3.56
N GLU A 128 0.67 -0.21 -4.72
CA GLU A 128 1.11 0.98 -5.43
C GLU A 128 -0.05 1.82 -5.97
N ALA A 129 -1.16 1.21 -6.39
CA ALA A 129 -2.26 1.94 -7.05
C ALA A 129 -3.50 2.15 -6.16
N GLU A 130 -3.65 1.37 -5.08
CA GLU A 130 -4.86 1.38 -4.26
C GLU A 130 -4.54 1.39 -2.76
N LEU A 131 -5.25 2.26 -2.04
CA LEU A 131 -5.33 2.31 -0.58
C LEU A 131 -6.76 1.99 -0.18
N VAL A 132 -6.96 0.88 0.53
CA VAL A 132 -8.28 0.47 1.04
C VAL A 132 -8.24 0.50 2.57
N VAL A 133 -9.13 1.28 3.15
CA VAL A 133 -9.22 1.47 4.60
C VAL A 133 -10.64 1.30 5.09
N GLN A 134 -10.76 1.01 6.37
CA GLN A 134 -12.02 0.89 7.09
C GLN A 134 -12.06 1.94 8.20
N MET A 135 -13.16 2.67 8.31
CA MET A 135 -13.37 3.66 9.38
C MET A 135 -14.74 3.48 10.05
N LEU A 136 -14.88 3.99 11.27
CA LEU A 136 -16.18 4.09 11.92
C LEU A 136 -16.84 5.41 11.50
N TYR A 137 -18.06 5.34 11.00
CA TYR A 137 -18.90 6.49 10.70
C TYR A 137 -20.03 6.57 11.74
N THR A 138 -20.20 7.73 12.37
CA THR A 138 -21.22 7.95 13.40
C THR A 138 -22.20 9.05 12.97
N PRO A 139 -23.33 8.71 12.31
CA PRO A 139 -24.27 9.73 11.84
C PRO A 139 -24.87 10.53 13.02
N PRO A 140 -25.38 11.74 12.77
CA PRO A 140 -26.08 12.52 13.80
C PRO A 140 -27.32 11.81 14.37
N VAL A 141 -27.94 10.95 13.56
CA VAL A 141 -29.11 10.14 13.94
C VAL A 141 -28.90 8.72 13.42
N GLY A 142 -29.08 7.73 14.30
CA GLY A 142 -28.96 6.31 13.97
C GLY A 142 -27.69 5.65 14.52
N PRO A 143 -27.51 4.34 14.28
CA PRO A 143 -26.34 3.62 14.77
C PRO A 143 -25.09 3.98 13.96
N ALA A 144 -23.93 3.86 14.60
CA ALA A 144 -22.66 3.91 13.90
C ALA A 144 -22.54 2.74 12.93
N ALA A 145 -21.86 2.97 11.80
CA ALA A 145 -21.62 1.97 10.78
C ALA A 145 -20.15 1.95 10.41
N THR A 146 -19.66 0.77 10.06
CA THR A 146 -18.30 0.62 9.56
C THR A 146 -18.30 0.77 8.04
N VAL A 147 -17.50 1.73 7.55
CA VAL A 147 -17.40 2.08 6.13
C VAL A 147 -16.05 1.63 5.61
N VAL A 148 -16.03 0.93 4.48
CA VAL A 148 -14.80 0.62 3.74
C VAL A 148 -14.67 1.60 2.59
N ILE A 149 -13.54 2.31 2.53
CA ILE A 149 -13.24 3.35 1.55
C ILE A 149 -12.07 2.88 0.69
N THR A 150 -12.20 3.05 -0.62
CA THR A 150 -11.12 2.82 -1.58
C THR A 150 -10.63 4.15 -2.12
N PHE A 151 -9.32 4.34 -2.11
CA PHE A 151 -8.63 5.42 -2.79
C PHE A 151 -7.75 4.87 -3.92
N ILE A 152 -7.51 5.70 -4.92
CA ILE A 152 -6.62 5.42 -6.05
C ILE A 152 -5.58 6.52 -6.24
N HIS A 153 -4.48 6.17 -6.89
CA HIS A 153 -3.50 7.10 -7.45
C HIS A 153 -3.40 6.95 -8.97
#